data_AF-A0A377PQT2-F1
#
_entry.id   AF-A0A377PQT2-F1
#
_cell.length_a   1.000
_cell.length_b   1.000
_cell.length_c   1.000
_cell.angle_alpha   90.00
_cell.angle_beta   90.00
_cell.angle_gamma   90.00
#
_symmetry.space_group_name_H-M   'P 1'
#
loop_
_entity.id
_entity.type
_entity.pdbx_description
1 polymer ?
#
loop_
_entity_poly.entity_id
_entity_poly.type
_entity_poly.pdbx_seq_one_letter_code
_entity_poly.pdbx_strand_id
1 'polypeptide(L)'
;MTALGVAHPGLADEVMQVFGRVLGERSNQLEVTRSQDEPITAAQLLEPCPGERTEEGMRANIRVAVQYIEAWISGNGCVPIYGLMEDAATAEISRTSIWQWIHHGKTLSNGQQVTPDLFRQLLKEEMQVIRQELGDKRFDSGRFIEAASLMERITTSNELIDFLTLPGYELLN
;
A
#
# COMPACT_ATOMS: atom_id res chain seq x y z
N MET A 1 -18.18 -17.47 -4.51
CA MET A 1 -17.86 -16.04 -4.61
C MET A 1 -19.14 -15.31 -4.99
N THR A 2 -19.57 -14.29 -4.24
CA THR A 2 -20.85 -13.59 -4.47
C THR A 2 -20.67 -12.23 -5.13
N ALA A 3 -19.50 -11.60 -5.01
CA ALA A 3 -19.14 -10.33 -5.64
C ALA A 3 -17.61 -10.16 -5.69
N LEU A 4 -17.14 -9.22 -6.53
CA LEU A 4 -15.75 -8.74 -6.61
C LEU A 4 -15.77 -7.21 -6.65
N GLY A 5 -14.82 -6.56 -5.98
CA GLY A 5 -14.63 -5.10 -6.07
C GLY A 5 -13.91 -4.69 -7.34
N VAL A 6 -14.34 -3.60 -7.97
CA VAL A 6 -13.62 -2.92 -9.06
C VAL A 6 -13.46 -1.45 -8.71
N ALA A 7 -12.25 -0.92 -8.91
CA ALA A 7 -11.94 0.48 -8.60
C ALA A 7 -12.09 1.42 -9.81
N HIS A 8 -12.32 0.87 -11.01
CA HIS A 8 -12.54 1.65 -12.24
C HIS A 8 -13.68 1.03 -13.08
N PRO A 9 -14.66 1.83 -13.58
CA PRO A 9 -15.78 1.32 -14.37
C PRO A 9 -15.36 0.56 -15.63
N GLY A 10 -14.24 0.94 -16.23
CA GLY A 10 -13.69 0.28 -17.43
C GLY A 10 -13.17 -1.15 -17.20
N LEU A 11 -13.21 -1.68 -15.98
CA LEU A 11 -12.93 -3.09 -15.69
C LEU A 11 -14.21 -3.92 -15.49
N ALA A 12 -15.39 -3.28 -15.51
CA ALA A 12 -16.65 -3.93 -15.19
C ALA A 12 -16.99 -5.02 -16.21
N ASP A 13 -16.86 -4.75 -17.50
CA ASP A 13 -17.23 -5.70 -18.56
C ASP A 13 -16.36 -6.96 -18.53
N GLU A 14 -15.05 -6.82 -18.37
CA GLU A 14 -14.10 -7.94 -18.24
C GLU A 14 -14.42 -8.80 -17.01
N VAL A 15 -14.67 -8.17 -15.85
CA VAL A 15 -15.03 -8.89 -14.62
C VAL A 15 -16.37 -9.60 -14.80
N MET A 16 -17.36 -8.94 -15.39
CA MET A 16 -18.67 -9.53 -15.66
C MET A 16 -18.58 -10.72 -16.62
N GLN A 17 -17.67 -10.70 -17.60
CA GLN A 17 -17.43 -11.85 -18.48
C GLN A 17 -16.82 -13.05 -17.73
N VAL A 18 -15.93 -12.83 -16.77
CA VAL A 18 -15.39 -13.91 -15.94
C VAL A 18 -16.49 -14.51 -15.06
N PHE A 19 -17.27 -13.66 -14.38
CA PHE A 19 -18.39 -14.11 -13.55
C PHE A 19 -19.46 -14.84 -14.37
N GLY A 20 -19.84 -14.30 -15.54
CA GLY A 20 -20.82 -14.93 -16.43
C GLY A 20 -20.40 -16.34 -16.87
N ARG A 21 -19.11 -16.54 -17.17
CA ARG A 21 -18.58 -17.87 -17.54
C ARG A 21 -18.65 -18.88 -16.39
N VAL A 22 -18.42 -18.46 -15.15
CA VAL A 22 -18.38 -19.36 -13.98
C VAL A 22 -19.78 -19.59 -13.40
N LEU A 23 -20.60 -18.54 -13.32
CA LEU A 23 -21.94 -18.61 -12.75
C LEU A 23 -22.94 -19.27 -13.69
N GLY A 24 -22.80 -19.08 -15.01
CA GLY A 24 -23.81 -19.49 -15.98
C GLY A 24 -25.12 -18.74 -15.71
N GLU A 25 -26.21 -19.48 -15.53
CA GLU A 25 -27.54 -18.91 -15.23
C GLU A 25 -27.75 -18.54 -13.75
N ARG A 26 -26.80 -18.90 -12.88
CA ARG A 26 -26.94 -18.68 -11.44
C ARG A 26 -26.69 -17.22 -11.07
N SER A 27 -27.44 -16.70 -10.11
CA SER A 27 -27.25 -15.35 -9.57
C SER A 27 -26.09 -15.22 -8.57
N ASN A 28 -25.68 -16.35 -7.96
CA ASN A 28 -24.61 -16.42 -6.96
C ASN A 28 -24.10 -17.86 -6.82
N GLN A 29 -23.22 -18.11 -5.83
CA GLN A 29 -22.69 -19.44 -5.50
C GLN A 29 -22.94 -19.82 -4.03
N LEU A 30 -24.08 -19.43 -3.45
CA LEU A 30 -24.38 -19.76 -2.04
C LEU A 30 -24.49 -21.27 -1.79
N GLU A 31 -24.75 -22.05 -2.84
CA GLU A 31 -24.75 -23.51 -2.82
C GLU A 31 -23.35 -24.13 -2.70
N VAL A 32 -22.28 -23.37 -2.91
CA VAL A 32 -20.89 -23.85 -2.78
C VAL A 32 -20.48 -23.80 -1.31
N THR A 33 -20.72 -24.88 -0.59
CA THR A 33 -20.52 -24.99 0.87
C THR A 33 -19.07 -25.22 1.27
N ARG A 34 -18.25 -25.78 0.37
CA ARG A 34 -16.87 -26.23 0.65
C ARG A 34 -16.77 -27.26 1.78
N SER A 35 -17.81 -28.09 1.98
CA SER A 35 -17.87 -29.09 3.05
C SER A 35 -16.80 -30.20 2.97
N GLN A 36 -16.13 -30.31 1.83
CA GLN A 36 -15.01 -31.22 1.61
C GLN A 36 -13.66 -30.66 2.07
N ASP A 37 -13.59 -29.38 2.46
CA ASP A 37 -12.35 -28.77 2.94
C ASP A 37 -12.07 -29.24 4.38
N GLU A 38 -10.81 -29.53 4.67
CA GLU A 38 -10.37 -29.75 6.04
C GLU A 38 -10.54 -28.48 6.89
N PRO A 39 -10.77 -28.60 8.22
CA PRO A 39 -10.86 -27.44 9.10
C PRO A 39 -9.63 -26.53 8.98
N ILE A 40 -9.86 -25.26 8.66
CA ILE A 40 -8.81 -24.25 8.63
C ILE A 40 -8.38 -23.95 10.06
N THR A 41 -7.08 -24.09 10.33
CA THR A 41 -6.49 -23.91 11.65
C THR A 41 -5.89 -22.52 11.82
N ALA A 42 -5.75 -22.06 13.07
CA ALA A 42 -5.06 -20.80 13.38
C ALA A 42 -3.61 -20.80 12.88
N ALA A 43 -2.95 -21.95 12.89
CA ALA A 43 -1.58 -22.10 12.39
C ALA A 43 -1.49 -21.77 10.89
N GLN A 44 -2.44 -22.25 10.09
CA GLN A 44 -2.48 -21.95 8.64
C GLN A 44 -2.77 -20.47 8.37
N LEU A 45 -3.61 -19.82 9.18
CA LEU A 45 -3.94 -18.39 9.03
C LEU A 45 -2.78 -17.46 9.44
N LEU A 46 -1.88 -17.94 10.32
CA LEU A 46 -0.75 -17.17 10.84
C LEU A 46 0.58 -17.52 10.14
N GLU A 47 0.58 -18.47 9.22
CA GLU A 47 1.78 -18.86 8.47
C GLU A 47 2.17 -17.71 7.51
N PRO A 48 3.36 -17.10 7.66
CA PRO A 48 3.81 -16.05 6.77
C PRO A 48 4.12 -16.64 5.38
N CYS A 49 3.67 -15.96 4.32
CA CYS A 49 3.97 -16.39 2.97
C CYS A 49 5.48 -16.28 2.64
N PRO A 50 6.03 -17.17 1.79
CA PRO A 50 7.40 -17.04 1.32
C PRO A 50 7.56 -15.80 0.41
N GLY A 51 8.74 -15.20 0.39
CA GLY A 51 9.04 -14.05 -0.45
C GLY A 51 10.30 -13.30 0.01
N GLU A 52 10.80 -12.43 -0.87
CA GLU A 52 11.98 -11.61 -0.59
C GLU A 52 11.62 -10.19 -0.15
N ARG A 53 12.49 -9.59 0.66
CA ARG A 53 12.46 -8.17 0.97
C ARG A 53 13.43 -7.46 0.04
N THR A 54 12.96 -6.86 -1.05
CA THR A 54 13.83 -6.23 -2.05
C THR A 54 13.94 -4.73 -1.81
N GLU A 55 15.07 -4.12 -2.19
CA GLU A 55 15.21 -2.66 -2.18
C GLU A 55 14.22 -1.99 -3.13
N GLU A 56 14.00 -2.59 -4.30
CA GLU A 56 13.01 -2.12 -5.28
C GLU A 56 11.61 -2.04 -4.66
N GLY A 57 11.18 -3.07 -3.93
CA GLY A 57 9.90 -3.07 -3.23
C GLY A 57 9.84 -2.01 -2.13
N MET A 58 10.93 -1.78 -1.41
CA MET A 58 11.04 -0.71 -0.41
C MET A 58 10.87 0.67 -1.05
N ARG A 59 11.57 0.93 -2.16
CA ARG A 59 11.50 2.19 -2.91
C ARG A 59 10.10 2.41 -3.50
N ALA A 60 9.47 1.37 -4.05
CA ALA A 60 8.10 1.44 -4.54
C ALA A 60 7.11 1.78 -3.42
N ASN A 61 7.22 1.14 -2.26
CA ASN A 61 6.42 1.45 -1.07
C ASN A 61 6.56 2.92 -0.65
N ILE A 62 7.79 3.46 -0.67
CA ILE A 62 8.03 4.87 -0.36
C ILE A 62 7.33 5.78 -1.37
N ARG A 63 7.50 5.55 -2.67
CA ARG A 63 6.92 6.40 -3.72
C ARG A 63 5.39 6.42 -3.67
N VAL A 64 4.77 5.25 -3.50
CA VAL A 64 3.31 5.12 -3.44
C VAL A 64 2.76 5.77 -2.17
N ALA A 65 3.35 5.48 -1.00
CA ALA A 65 2.87 6.02 0.25
C ALA A 65 2.99 7.55 0.32
N VAL A 66 4.10 8.13 -0.15
CA VAL A 66 4.27 9.60 -0.16
C VAL A 66 3.28 10.27 -1.10
N GLN A 67 3.08 9.75 -2.31
CA GLN A 67 2.10 10.31 -3.26
C GLN A 67 0.67 10.19 -2.73
N TYR A 68 0.33 9.06 -2.10
CA TYR A 68 -0.97 8.88 -1.46
C TYR A 68 -1.18 9.86 -0.31
N ILE A 69 -0.20 9.97 0.60
CA ILE A 69 -0.28 10.90 1.74
C ILE A 69 -0.44 12.35 1.24
N GLU A 70 0.31 12.75 0.22
CA GLU A 70 0.21 14.11 -0.35
C GLU A 70 -1.19 14.43 -0.88
N ALA A 71 -1.78 13.49 -1.62
CA ALA A 71 -3.14 13.63 -2.13
C ALA A 71 -4.16 13.62 -0.98
N TRP A 72 -3.98 12.75 0.01
CA TRP A 72 -4.89 12.62 1.15
C TRP A 72 -4.91 13.89 2.01
N ILE A 73 -3.73 14.44 2.38
CA ILE A 73 -3.66 15.71 3.12
C ILE A 73 -4.12 16.90 2.27
N SER A 74 -4.21 16.73 0.95
CA SER A 74 -4.81 17.72 0.03
C SER A 74 -6.31 17.51 -0.19
N GLY A 75 -6.94 16.58 0.56
CA GLY A 75 -8.39 16.34 0.54
C GLY A 75 -8.85 15.28 -0.46
N ASN A 76 -7.95 14.52 -1.09
CA ASN A 76 -8.30 13.42 -1.99
C ASN A 76 -7.82 12.06 -1.47
N GLY A 77 -8.76 11.21 -1.06
CA GLY A 77 -8.48 9.85 -0.57
C GLY A 77 -8.55 8.74 -1.62
N CYS A 78 -8.82 9.07 -2.89
CA CYS A 78 -8.90 8.10 -3.99
C CYS A 78 -7.93 8.53 -5.10
N VAL A 79 -6.76 7.89 -5.15
CA VAL A 79 -5.59 8.49 -5.80
C VAL A 79 -5.07 7.57 -6.92
N PRO A 80 -5.09 8.02 -8.19
CA PRO A 80 -4.47 7.25 -9.26
C PRO A 80 -2.94 7.35 -9.16
N ILE A 81 -2.27 6.24 -8.84
CA ILE A 81 -0.81 6.15 -8.74
C ILE A 81 -0.35 4.97 -9.60
N TYR A 82 0.56 5.22 -10.54
CA TYR A 82 1.09 4.21 -11.48
C TYR A 82 0.03 3.34 -12.18
N GLY A 83 -1.14 3.91 -12.47
CA GLY A 83 -2.25 3.22 -13.15
C GLY A 83 -3.16 2.40 -12.24
N LEU A 84 -2.92 2.40 -10.93
CA LEU A 84 -3.77 1.80 -9.91
C LEU A 84 -4.53 2.88 -9.15
N MET A 85 -5.72 2.54 -8.68
CA MET A 85 -6.52 3.43 -7.82
C MET A 85 -6.25 3.07 -6.37
N GLU A 86 -5.43 3.88 -5.72
CA GLU A 86 -4.94 3.61 -4.37
C GLU A 86 -5.81 4.29 -3.30
N ASP A 87 -5.94 3.60 -2.17
CA ASP A 87 -6.60 4.08 -0.96
C ASP A 87 -5.64 4.06 0.25
N ALA A 88 -6.17 4.34 1.45
CA ALA A 88 -5.36 4.43 2.66
C ALA A 88 -4.67 3.10 3.00
N ALA A 89 -5.29 1.96 2.67
CA ALA A 89 -4.73 0.66 3.00
C ALA A 89 -3.41 0.42 2.26
N THR A 90 -3.25 0.96 1.05
CA THR A 90 -1.98 0.89 0.30
C THR A 90 -0.87 1.63 1.04
N ALA A 91 -1.11 2.86 1.49
CA ALA A 91 -0.11 3.60 2.26
C ALA A 91 0.17 2.94 3.63
N GLU A 92 -0.85 2.35 4.26
CA GLU A 92 -0.71 1.64 5.54
C GLU A 92 0.18 0.40 5.42
N ILE A 93 -0.02 -0.44 4.40
CA ILE A 93 0.83 -1.63 4.22
C ILE A 93 2.26 -1.23 3.85
N SER A 94 2.42 -0.19 3.01
CA SER A 94 3.74 0.32 2.63
C SER A 94 4.54 0.81 3.84
N ARG A 95 3.96 1.65 4.71
CA ARG A 95 4.66 2.17 5.90
C ARG A 95 4.88 1.10 6.97
N THR A 96 3.91 0.22 7.18
CA THR A 96 3.96 -0.82 8.24
C THR A 96 4.96 -1.92 7.91
N SER A 97 5.07 -2.31 6.63
CA SER A 97 6.07 -3.27 6.19
C SER A 97 7.49 -2.76 6.45
N ILE A 98 7.77 -1.49 6.12
CA ILE A 98 9.08 -0.89 6.36
C ILE A 98 9.37 -0.77 7.86
N TRP A 99 8.39 -0.31 8.65
CA TRP A 99 8.51 -0.26 10.10
C TRP A 99 8.87 -1.63 10.69
N GLN A 100 8.21 -2.70 10.25
CA GLN A 100 8.48 -4.07 10.71
C GLN A 100 9.92 -4.51 10.40
N TRP A 101 10.43 -4.15 9.21
CA TRP A 101 11.81 -4.49 8.83
C TRP A 101 12.85 -3.76 9.68
N ILE A 102 12.60 -2.48 10.00
CA ILE A 102 13.43 -1.69 10.92
C ILE A 102 13.37 -2.31 12.33
N HIS A 103 12.17 -2.55 12.84
CA HIS A 103 11.94 -3.01 14.22
C HIS A 103 12.61 -4.36 14.51
N HIS A 104 12.54 -5.29 13.55
CA HIS A 104 13.17 -6.61 13.68
C HIS A 104 14.59 -6.69 13.10
N GLY A 105 15.21 -5.55 12.75
CA GLY A 105 16.57 -5.47 12.23
C GLY A 105 16.82 -6.35 11.00
N LYS A 106 15.82 -6.47 10.10
CA LYS A 106 15.85 -7.37 8.94
C LYS A 106 16.80 -6.84 7.87
N THR A 107 17.27 -7.75 7.02
CA THR A 107 18.02 -7.41 5.81
C THR A 107 17.14 -7.52 4.57
N LEU A 108 17.47 -6.68 3.60
CA LEU A 108 17.02 -6.81 2.22
C LEU A 108 17.75 -7.98 1.54
N SER A 109 17.24 -8.43 0.40
CA SER A 109 17.82 -9.55 -0.37
C SER A 109 19.23 -9.25 -0.88
N ASN A 110 19.61 -7.97 -1.03
CA ASN A 110 20.97 -7.54 -1.35
C ASN A 110 21.93 -7.55 -0.14
N GLY A 111 21.47 -7.98 1.04
CA GLY A 111 22.27 -8.08 2.27
C GLY A 111 22.29 -6.81 3.12
N GLN A 112 21.73 -5.70 2.64
CA GLN A 112 21.71 -4.44 3.36
C GLN A 112 20.70 -4.48 4.53
N GLN A 113 21.12 -4.07 5.72
CA GLN A 113 20.24 -4.00 6.88
C GLN A 113 19.29 -2.81 6.77
N VAL A 114 18.01 -3.03 7.05
CA VAL A 114 17.00 -1.97 7.06
C VAL A 114 17.09 -1.21 8.38
N THR A 115 17.43 0.07 8.31
CA THR A 115 17.56 0.98 9.45
C THR A 115 16.80 2.28 9.19
N PRO A 116 16.52 3.09 10.23
CA PRO A 116 15.92 4.42 10.04
C PRO A 116 16.75 5.31 9.10
N ASP A 117 18.08 5.24 9.18
CA ASP A 117 18.97 6.04 8.34
C ASP A 117 18.93 5.60 6.88
N LEU A 118 18.89 4.29 6.62
CA LEU A 118 18.67 3.78 5.28
C LEU A 118 17.33 4.27 4.73
N PHE A 119 16.26 4.12 5.52
CA PHE A 119 14.94 4.59 5.09
C PHE A 119 14.94 6.08 4.76
N ARG A 120 15.54 6.95 5.58
CA ARG A 120 15.65 8.39 5.32
C ARG A 120 16.43 8.70 4.04
N GLN A 121 17.51 7.96 3.79
CA GLN A 121 18.27 8.08 2.55
C GLN A 121 17.39 7.74 1.34
N LEU A 122 16.73 6.57 1.36
CA LEU A 122 15.84 6.14 0.28
C LEU A 122 14.68 7.11 0.09
N LEU A 123 14.08 7.61 1.17
CA LEU A 123 13.01 8.61 1.12
C LEU A 123 13.46 9.87 0.36
N LYS A 124 14.67 10.37 0.63
CA LYS A 124 15.23 11.53 -0.07
C LYS A 124 15.47 11.26 -1.55
N GLU A 125 15.97 10.08 -1.89
CA GLU A 125 16.20 9.66 -3.28
C GLU A 125 14.87 9.53 -4.05
N GLU A 126 13.89 8.84 -3.46
CA GLU A 126 12.58 8.65 -4.07
C GLU A 126 11.79 9.95 -4.22
N MET A 127 12.01 10.93 -3.34
CA MET A 127 11.45 12.27 -3.51
C MET A 127 11.99 12.97 -4.77
N GLN A 128 13.23 12.71 -5.18
CA GLN A 128 13.76 13.21 -6.45
C GLN A 128 13.12 12.49 -7.64
N VAL A 129 12.86 11.17 -7.52
CA VAL A 129 12.17 10.39 -8.55
C VAL A 129 10.75 10.93 -8.76
N ILE A 130 9.97 11.11 -7.68
CA ILE A 130 8.62 11.69 -7.74
C ILE A 130 8.65 13.07 -8.42
N ARG A 131 9.62 13.93 -8.05
CA ARG A 131 9.78 15.25 -8.66
C ARG A 131 10.05 15.16 -10.17
N GLN A 132 10.88 14.22 -10.60
CA GLN A 132 11.17 13.99 -12.02
C GLN A 132 9.94 13.46 -12.78
N GLU A 133 9.17 12.55 -12.18
CA GLU A 133 7.97 11.96 -12.79
C GLU A 133 6.84 12.98 -12.95
N LEU A 134 6.62 13.84 -11.93
CA LEU A 134 5.52 14.81 -11.91
C LEU A 134 5.89 16.17 -12.53
N GLY A 135 7.19 16.48 -12.58
CA GLY A 135 7.73 17.78 -12.95
C GLY A 135 7.69 18.81 -11.83
N ASP A 136 8.62 19.77 -11.88
CA ASP A 136 8.83 20.80 -10.84
C ASP A 136 7.54 21.53 -10.46
N LYS A 137 6.75 21.94 -11.45
CA LYS A 137 5.53 22.72 -11.21
C LYS A 137 4.52 21.98 -10.34
N ARG A 138 4.25 20.69 -10.61
CA ARG A 138 3.29 19.88 -9.83
C ARG A 138 3.85 19.60 -8.44
N PHE A 139 5.14 19.27 -8.36
CA PHE A 139 5.81 18.97 -7.12
C PHE A 139 5.83 20.18 -6.18
N ASP A 140 6.29 21.33 -6.66
CA ASP A 140 6.42 22.56 -5.87
C ASP A 140 5.05 23.16 -5.47
N SER A 141 3.99 22.90 -6.25
CA SER A 141 2.62 23.28 -5.90
C SER A 141 1.92 22.31 -4.92
N GLY A 142 2.49 21.13 -4.72
CA GLY A 142 1.93 20.06 -3.88
C GLY A 142 2.40 20.12 -2.44
N ARG A 143 1.85 19.23 -1.60
CA ARG A 143 2.23 19.09 -0.18
C ARG A 143 3.25 17.97 0.06
N PHE A 144 4.13 17.71 -0.92
CA PHE A 144 5.06 16.56 -0.87
C PHE A 144 6.07 16.63 0.29
N ILE A 145 6.49 17.83 0.70
CA ILE A 145 7.40 18.00 1.84
C ILE A 145 6.72 17.59 3.15
N GLU A 146 5.47 17.98 3.33
CA GLU A 146 4.67 17.59 4.50
C GLU A 146 4.36 16.08 4.47
N ALA A 147 4.03 15.55 3.30
CA ALA A 147 3.80 14.12 3.11
C ALA A 147 5.03 13.27 3.44
N ALA A 148 6.22 13.67 2.99
CA ALA A 148 7.46 13.00 3.31
C ALA A 148 7.80 13.09 4.81
N SER A 149 7.57 14.24 5.44
CA SER A 149 7.77 14.41 6.87
C SER A 149 6.82 13.52 7.69
N LEU A 150 5.55 13.42 7.28
CA LEU A 150 4.60 12.51 7.91
C LEU A 150 5.03 11.05 7.73
N MET A 151 5.39 10.66 6.50
CA MET A 151 5.88 9.32 6.19
C MET A 151 7.10 8.94 7.05
N GLU A 152 8.06 9.85 7.19
CA GLU A 152 9.22 9.62 8.06
C GLU A 152 8.82 9.40 9.51
N ARG A 153 7.95 10.28 10.05
CA ARG A 153 7.50 10.21 11.44
C ARG A 153 6.83 8.88 11.76
N ILE A 154 5.93 8.40 10.89
CA ILE A 154 5.13 7.19 11.15
C ILE A 154 5.89 5.89 10.85
N THR A 155 6.94 5.94 10.02
CA THR A 155 7.74 4.75 9.67
C THR A 155 8.94 4.57 10.59
N THR A 156 9.49 5.64 11.18
CA THR A 156 10.69 5.57 12.04
C THR A 156 10.41 5.68 13.54
N SER A 157 9.13 5.73 13.94
CA SER A 157 8.74 5.72 15.35
C SER A 157 9.08 4.39 16.04
N ASN A 158 9.42 4.46 17.33
CA ASN A 158 9.69 3.25 18.13
C ASN A 158 8.45 2.36 18.29
N GLU A 159 7.28 2.98 18.42
CA GLU A 159 5.99 2.30 18.49
C GLU A 159 5.33 2.32 17.12
N LEU A 160 4.71 1.20 16.74
CA LEU A 160 3.88 1.15 15.54
C LEU A 160 2.55 1.86 15.85
N ILE A 161 2.32 3.02 15.25
CA ILE A 161 1.02 3.68 15.36
C ILE A 161 -0.06 2.85 14.65
N ASP A 162 -1.29 2.88 15.18
CA ASP A 162 -2.39 2.06 14.64
C ASP A 162 -2.79 2.50 13.23
N PHE A 163 -2.96 3.81 13.01
CA PHE A 163 -3.43 4.36 11.74
C PHE A 163 -2.67 5.65 11.38
N LEU A 164 -2.19 5.75 10.13
CA LEU A 164 -1.59 6.96 9.56
C LEU A 164 -2.59 8.12 9.48
N THR A 165 -3.87 7.81 9.42
CA THR A 165 -4.95 8.80 9.31
C THR A 165 -5.09 9.63 10.57
N LEU A 166 -4.74 9.13 11.76
CA LEU A 166 -4.79 9.91 13.01
C LEU A 166 -3.83 11.11 12.97
N PRO A 167 -2.50 10.93 12.79
CA PRO A 167 -1.58 12.06 12.63
C PRO A 167 -1.76 12.81 11.31
N GLY A 168 -2.32 12.17 10.28
CA GLY A 168 -2.66 12.83 9.03
C GLY A 168 -3.81 13.83 9.20
N TYR A 169 -4.83 13.48 9.99
CA TYR A 169 -6.03 14.30 10.20
C TYR A 169 -5.70 15.66 10.81
N GLU A 170 -4.65 15.75 11.63
CA GLU A 170 -4.12 17.01 12.17
C GLU A 170 -3.62 17.98 11.09
N LEU A 171 -3.37 17.50 9.87
CA LEU A 171 -2.89 18.28 8.72
C LEU A 171 -4.02 18.65 7.74
N LEU A 172 -5.24 18.17 7.99
CA LEU A 172 -6.45 18.57 7.29
C LEU A 172 -6.98 19.83 7.97
N ASN A 173 -7.07 20.92 7.22
CA ASN A 173 -7.68 22.17 7.69
C ASN A 173 -9.21 22.07 7.71
#